data_AF-A0A1S8M2V5-F1
#
_entry.id   AF-A0A1S8M2V5-F1
#
_cell.length_a   1.000
_cell.length_b   1.000
_cell.length_c   1.000
_cell.angle_alpha   90.00
_cell.angle_beta   90.00
_cell.angle_gamma   90.00
#
_symmetry.space_group_name_H-M   'P 1'
#
loop_
_entity.id
_entity.type
_entity.pdbx_description
1 polymer ?
#
loop_
_entity_poly.entity_id
_entity_poly.type
_entity_poly.pdbx_seq_one_letter_code
_entity_poly.pdbx_strand_id
1 'polypeptide(L)'
;MKKRIKKEGFTLIELIIVIAILAILAAILIPSISQYKMRAEKSNIQASARTLGQAIDAYNAENTDNSIDTYDDSAETLIQNDIKPSKVPGCLKGKTKEEIDDIASGKFTITKEDGINTTITISQN
;
A
#
# COMPACT_ATOMS: atom_id res chain seq x y z
N MET A 1 23.97 58.46 -39.32
CA MET A 1 24.81 58.10 -38.15
C MET A 1 24.22 56.85 -37.49
N LYS A 2 24.99 55.75 -37.42
CA LYS A 2 24.54 54.46 -36.85
C LYS A 2 24.88 54.43 -35.36
N LYS A 3 23.89 54.53 -34.47
CA LYS A 3 24.07 54.41 -33.01
C LYS A 3 24.52 52.98 -32.70
N ARG A 4 25.76 52.80 -32.20
CA ARG A 4 26.21 51.49 -31.69
C ARG A 4 25.58 51.27 -30.31
N ILE A 5 24.73 50.25 -30.20
CA ILE A 5 24.16 49.82 -28.92
C ILE A 5 25.31 49.15 -28.14
N LYS A 6 25.69 49.73 -26.99
CA LYS A 6 26.65 49.10 -26.09
C LYS A 6 25.99 47.85 -25.52
N LYS A 7 26.62 46.69 -25.71
CA LYS A 7 26.20 45.46 -25.02
C LYS A 7 26.72 45.54 -23.60
N GLU A 8 25.82 45.59 -22.63
CA GLU A 8 26.18 45.47 -21.22
C GLU A 8 26.51 43.99 -20.92
N GLY A 9 27.66 43.75 -20.31
CA GLY A 9 28.12 42.42 -19.93
C GLY A 9 27.65 42.07 -18.53
N PHE A 10 27.33 40.80 -18.30
CA PHE A 10 26.95 40.29 -16.99
C PHE A 10 28.17 40.33 -16.04
N THR A 11 27.99 40.86 -14.85
CA THR A 11 29.06 40.91 -13.84
C THR A 11 29.11 39.58 -13.08
N LEU A 12 30.31 39.19 -12.63
CA LEU A 12 30.46 37.97 -11.81
C LEU A 12 29.70 38.08 -10.48
N ILE A 13 29.56 39.29 -9.94
CA ILE A 13 28.84 39.52 -8.69
C ILE A 13 27.33 39.31 -8.84
N GLU A 14 26.75 39.69 -9.98
CA GLU A 14 25.34 39.39 -10.29
C GLU A 14 25.11 37.87 -10.32
N LEU A 15 26.05 37.10 -10.88
CA LEU A 15 25.93 35.65 -10.90
C LEU A 15 25.98 35.03 -9.49
N ILE A 16 26.91 35.52 -8.67
CA ILE A 16 27.13 34.99 -7.31
C ILE A 16 25.92 35.23 -6.41
N ILE A 17 25.29 36.40 -6.50
CA ILE A 17 24.08 36.72 -5.71
C ILE A 17 22.92 35.81 -6.14
N VAL A 18 22.77 35.54 -7.43
CA VAL A 18 21.70 34.67 -7.94
C VAL A 18 21.83 33.24 -7.42
N ILE A 19 23.02 32.64 -7.49
CA ILE A 19 23.22 31.28 -6.96
C ILE A 19 23.06 31.23 -5.44
N ALA A 20 23.42 32.30 -4.73
CA ALA A 20 23.22 32.40 -3.28
C ALA A 20 21.73 32.38 -2.92
N ILE A 21 20.90 33.14 -3.62
CA ILE A 21 19.44 33.14 -3.40
C ILE A 21 18.83 31.78 -3.79
N LEU A 22 19.26 31.18 -4.91
CA LEU A 22 18.79 29.85 -5.33
C LEU A 22 19.11 28.77 -4.28
N ALA A 23 20.29 28.84 -3.64
CA ALA A 23 20.67 27.91 -2.58
C ALA A 23 19.76 28.01 -1.35
N ILE A 24 19.39 29.23 -0.93
CA ILE A 24 18.48 29.46 0.21
C ILE A 24 17.08 28.91 -0.11
N LEU A 25 16.56 29.18 -1.32
CA LEU A 25 15.26 28.67 -1.74
C LEU A 25 15.24 27.13 -1.83
N ALA A 26 16.30 26.53 -2.37
CA ALA A 26 16.43 25.08 -2.48
C ALA A 26 16.48 24.40 -1.10
N ALA A 27 17.17 25.00 -0.13
CA ALA A 27 17.29 24.45 1.22
C ALA A 27 15.92 24.29 1.92
N ILE A 28 15.00 25.23 1.71
CA ILE A 28 13.64 25.17 2.27
C ILE A 28 12.75 24.19 1.50
N LEU A 29 12.98 24.06 0.18
CA LEU A 29 12.13 23.26 -0.70
C LEU A 29 12.38 21.74 -0.58
N ILE A 30 13.63 21.31 -0.46
CA ILE A 30 14.02 19.89 -0.41
C ILE A 30 13.29 19.07 0.69
N PRO A 31 13.22 19.49 1.96
CA PRO A 31 12.58 18.68 3.00
C PRO A 31 11.07 18.50 2.77
N SER A 32 10.42 19.47 2.14
CA SER A 32 8.98 19.44 1.88
C SER A 32 8.61 18.40 0.83
N ILE A 33 9.42 18.29 -0.24
CA ILE A 33 9.20 17.35 -1.36
C ILE A 33 9.16 15.89 -0.88
N SER A 34 10.03 15.52 0.07
CA SER A 34 10.08 14.15 0.60
C SER A 34 8.77 13.74 1.28
N GLN A 35 8.19 14.63 2.09
CA GLN A 35 6.93 14.36 2.79
C GLN A 35 5.75 14.26 1.82
N TYR A 36 5.72 15.09 0.78
CA TYR A 36 4.67 15.01 -0.25
C TYR A 36 4.71 13.69 -1.01
N LYS A 37 5.90 13.19 -1.36
CA LYS A 37 6.05 11.88 -2.01
C LYS A 37 5.49 10.75 -1.15
N MET A 38 5.88 10.71 0.12
CA MET A 38 5.39 9.68 1.05
C MET A 38 3.87 9.75 1.25
N ARG A 39 3.31 10.96 1.35
CA ARG A 39 1.85 11.15 1.44
C ARG A 39 1.12 10.70 0.17
N ALA A 40 1.66 11.03 -1.00
CA ALA A 40 1.11 10.60 -2.28
C ALA A 40 1.16 9.08 -2.43
N GLU A 41 2.28 8.45 -2.07
CA GLU A 41 2.42 6.98 -2.08
C GLU A 41 1.42 6.32 -1.14
N LYS A 42 1.26 6.83 0.09
CA LYS A 42 0.26 6.33 1.04
C LYS A 42 -1.17 6.48 0.49
N SER A 43 -1.48 7.62 -0.13
CA SER A 43 -2.79 7.86 -0.75
C SER A 43 -3.05 6.89 -1.90
N ASN A 44 -2.05 6.61 -2.73
CA ASN A 44 -2.15 5.66 -3.83
C ASN A 44 -2.38 4.24 -3.32
N ILE A 45 -1.61 3.79 -2.32
CA ILE A 45 -1.79 2.46 -1.70
C ILE A 45 -3.21 2.34 -1.11
N GLN A 46 -3.69 3.37 -0.42
CA GLN A 46 -5.04 3.37 0.16
C GLN A 46 -6.13 3.31 -0.92
N ALA A 47 -5.97 4.05 -2.02
CA ALA A 47 -6.91 4.02 -3.14
C ALA A 47 -6.94 2.64 -3.82
N SER A 48 -5.77 2.04 -4.06
CA SER A 48 -5.67 0.69 -4.62
C SER A 48 -6.30 -0.36 -3.72
N ALA A 49 -6.07 -0.29 -2.40
CA ALA A 49 -6.67 -1.21 -1.44
C ALA A 49 -8.20 -1.11 -1.41
N ARG A 50 -8.76 0.12 -1.48
CA ARG A 50 -10.20 0.32 -1.58
C ARG A 50 -10.77 -0.26 -2.88
N THR A 51 -10.08 -0.06 -3.99
CA THR A 51 -10.47 -0.61 -5.29
C THR A 51 -10.51 -2.14 -5.26
N LEU A 52 -9.53 -2.77 -4.62
CA LEU A 52 -9.50 -4.23 -4.44
C LEU A 52 -10.64 -4.71 -3.53
N GLY A 53 -10.90 -4.01 -2.41
CA GLY A 53 -12.03 -4.33 -1.52
C GLY A 53 -13.36 -4.28 -2.26
N GLN A 54 -13.60 -3.23 -3.04
CA GLN A 54 -14.80 -3.11 -3.88
C GLN A 54 -14.92 -4.23 -4.91
N ALA A 55 -13.81 -4.69 -5.49
CA ALA A 55 -13.82 -5.81 -6.43
C ALA A 55 -14.19 -7.13 -5.74
N ILE A 56 -13.71 -7.36 -4.51
CA ILE A 56 -14.07 -8.52 -3.70
C ILE A 56 -15.56 -8.46 -3.31
N ASP A 57 -16.03 -7.30 -2.87
CA ASP A 57 -17.45 -7.12 -2.51
C ASP A 57 -18.37 -7.35 -3.72
N ALA A 58 -17.97 -6.85 -4.90
CA ALA A 58 -18.70 -7.11 -6.15
C ALA A 58 -18.72 -8.59 -6.52
N TYR A 59 -17.58 -9.28 -6.38
CA TYR A 59 -17.49 -10.72 -6.64
C TYR A 59 -18.37 -11.53 -5.68
N ASN A 60 -18.37 -11.20 -4.39
CA ASN A 60 -19.20 -11.87 -3.39
C ASN A 60 -20.69 -11.60 -3.59
N ALA A 61 -21.05 -10.39 -4.04
CA ALA A 61 -22.43 -10.04 -4.37
C ALA A 61 -22.96 -10.86 -5.57
N GLU A 62 -22.11 -11.16 -6.56
CA GLU A 62 -22.46 -11.98 -7.72
C GLU A 62 -22.48 -13.48 -7.39
N ASN A 63 -21.61 -13.94 -6.48
CA ASN A 63 -21.48 -15.33 -6.06
C ASN A 63 -22.18 -15.59 -4.72
N THR A 64 -23.47 -15.26 -4.62
CA THR A 64 -24.30 -15.57 -3.43
C THR A 64 -24.65 -17.06 -3.28
N ASP A 65 -24.02 -17.95 -4.06
CA ASP A 65 -24.17 -19.40 -3.90
C ASP A 65 -23.31 -19.88 -2.72
N ASN A 66 -23.74 -19.48 -1.53
CA ASN A 66 -23.35 -20.12 -0.28
C ASN A 66 -24.11 -21.44 -0.18
N SER A 67 -23.88 -22.37 -1.09
CA SER A 67 -23.97 -23.79 -0.75
C SER A 67 -22.80 -24.11 0.18
N ILE A 68 -22.86 -23.56 1.39
CA ILE A 68 -22.13 -24.12 2.52
C ILE A 68 -22.78 -25.47 2.69
N ASP A 69 -22.10 -26.52 2.22
CA ASP A 69 -22.35 -27.87 2.72
C ASP A 69 -22.23 -27.78 4.24
N THR A 70 -23.37 -27.62 4.92
CA THR A 70 -23.41 -27.66 6.39
C THR A 70 -22.91 -29.02 6.78
N TYR A 71 -21.66 -29.07 7.25
CA TYR A 71 -21.04 -30.27 7.76
C TYR A 71 -21.69 -30.54 9.12
N ASP A 72 -22.80 -31.28 9.12
CA ASP A 72 -23.49 -31.80 10.32
C ASP A 72 -22.71 -32.95 10.96
N ASP A 73 -21.39 -32.79 11.11
CA ASP A 73 -20.62 -33.64 12.01
C ASP A 73 -20.21 -32.79 13.20
N SER A 74 -20.73 -33.18 14.36
CA SER A 74 -20.34 -32.69 15.67
C SER A 74 -18.82 -32.53 15.76
N ALA A 75 -18.37 -31.42 16.36
CA ALA A 75 -16.98 -31.01 16.48
C ALA A 75 -16.01 -32.10 17.01
N GLU A 76 -16.51 -33.20 17.56
CA GLU A 76 -15.77 -34.37 18.00
C GLU A 76 -15.19 -35.22 16.85
N THR A 77 -15.79 -35.22 15.65
CA THR A 77 -15.32 -36.06 14.52
C THR A 77 -14.10 -35.46 13.80
N LEU A 78 -13.86 -34.15 13.93
CA LEU A 78 -12.72 -33.44 13.29
C LEU A 78 -11.42 -33.49 14.10
N ILE A 79 -11.48 -33.96 15.36
CA ILE A 79 -10.32 -34.02 16.26
C ILE A 79 -9.59 -35.37 16.17
N GLN A 80 -10.22 -36.39 15.58
CA GLN A 80 -9.67 -37.76 15.59
C GLN A 80 -9.19 -38.29 14.24
N ASN A 81 -9.46 -37.64 13.11
CA ASN A 81 -8.90 -38.07 11.84
C ASN A 81 -8.53 -36.87 11.00
N ASP A 82 -7.24 -36.79 10.65
CA ASP A 82 -6.62 -35.94 9.65
C ASP A 82 -7.63 -35.05 8.89
N ILE A 83 -7.57 -33.74 9.11
CA ILE A 83 -8.08 -32.77 8.14
C ILE A 83 -7.51 -33.21 6.80
N LYS A 84 -8.28 -33.89 5.95
CA LYS A 84 -7.76 -34.40 4.68
C LYS A 84 -7.28 -33.17 3.90
N PRO A 85 -5.97 -33.00 3.69
CA PRO A 85 -5.40 -31.76 3.16
C PRO A 85 -5.78 -31.51 1.68
N SER A 86 -6.57 -32.41 1.10
CA SER A 86 -7.17 -32.32 -0.23
C SER A 86 -8.38 -31.38 -0.31
N LYS A 87 -9.01 -31.00 0.81
CA LYS A 87 -10.16 -30.05 0.81
C LYS A 87 -9.86 -28.67 1.40
N VAL A 88 -8.64 -28.44 1.87
CA VAL A 88 -8.20 -27.09 2.25
C VAL A 88 -8.02 -26.28 0.95
N PRO A 89 -8.72 -25.15 0.76
CA PRO A 89 -8.47 -24.25 -0.36
C PRO A 89 -6.96 -24.00 -0.49
N GLY A 90 -6.43 -24.02 -1.71
CA GLY A 90 -4.97 -23.95 -1.93
C GLY A 90 -4.29 -22.76 -1.24
N CYS A 91 -5.03 -21.65 -1.05
CA CYS A 91 -4.60 -20.45 -0.35
C CYS A 91 -4.40 -20.59 1.17
N LEU A 92 -4.91 -21.66 1.79
CA LEU A 92 -4.82 -21.93 3.22
C LEU A 92 -3.85 -23.06 3.57
N LYS A 93 -3.29 -23.75 2.56
CA LYS A 93 -2.32 -24.83 2.78
C LYS A 93 -1.01 -24.28 3.35
N GLY A 94 -0.54 -24.86 4.45
CA GLY A 94 0.72 -24.48 5.10
C GLY A 94 0.66 -23.25 6.01
N LYS A 95 -0.53 -22.67 6.21
CA LYS A 95 -0.76 -21.60 7.19
C LYS A 95 -1.01 -22.16 8.58
N THR A 96 -0.51 -21.48 9.62
CA THR A 96 -0.84 -21.83 11.00
C THR A 96 -2.29 -21.43 11.32
N LYS A 97 -2.81 -21.95 12.43
CA LYS A 97 -4.15 -21.59 12.91
C LYS A 97 -4.26 -20.08 13.16
N GLU A 98 -3.25 -19.44 13.73
CA GLU A 98 -3.26 -17.99 13.95
C GLU A 98 -3.29 -17.19 12.65
N GLU A 99 -2.56 -17.64 11.62
CA GLU A 99 -2.57 -16.98 10.30
C GLU A 99 -3.92 -17.13 9.60
N ILE A 100 -4.62 -18.26 9.81
CA ILE A 100 -5.95 -18.49 9.28
C ILE A 100 -6.97 -17.60 10.00
N ASP A 101 -6.88 -17.48 11.32
CA ASP A 101 -7.75 -16.61 12.13
C ASP A 101 -7.54 -15.12 11.79
N ASP A 102 -6.30 -14.70 11.55
CA ASP A 102 -5.99 -13.35 11.07
C ASP A 102 -6.62 -13.08 9.69
N ILE A 103 -6.52 -14.01 8.75
CA ILE A 103 -7.15 -13.87 7.43
C ILE A 103 -8.69 -13.84 7.54
N ALA A 104 -9.28 -14.71 8.36
CA ALA A 104 -10.72 -14.78 8.57
C ALA A 104 -11.28 -13.50 9.24
N SER A 105 -10.49 -12.86 10.10
CA SER A 105 -10.84 -11.57 10.71
C SER A 105 -10.52 -10.36 9.82
N GLY A 106 -10.10 -10.59 8.56
CA GLY A 106 -9.78 -9.53 7.61
C GLY A 106 -8.46 -8.80 7.90
N LYS A 107 -7.59 -9.39 8.72
CA LYS A 107 -6.29 -8.85 9.13
C LYS A 107 -5.18 -9.42 8.25
N PHE A 108 -4.60 -8.56 7.41
CA PHE A 108 -3.52 -8.90 6.49
C PHE A 108 -2.23 -8.19 6.89
N THR A 109 -1.19 -8.95 7.21
CA THR A 109 0.12 -8.38 7.52
C THR A 109 1.02 -8.45 6.30
N ILE A 110 1.42 -7.30 5.78
CA ILE A 110 2.40 -7.18 4.69
C ILE A 110 3.76 -6.87 5.34
N THR A 111 4.70 -7.80 5.23
CA THR A 111 6.10 -7.58 5.61
C THR A 111 6.85 -7.02 4.41
N LYS A 112 7.34 -5.77 4.49
CA LYS A 112 8.29 -5.25 3.49
C LYS A 112 9.66 -5.91 3.68
N GLU A 113 10.45 -6.03 2.61
CA GLU A 113 11.84 -6.53 2.63
C GLU A 113 12.73 -5.82 3.66
N ASP A 114 12.41 -4.57 4.00
CA ASP A 114 13.09 -3.78 5.02
C ASP A 114 12.76 -4.21 6.48
N GLY A 115 12.00 -5.29 6.67
CA GLY A 115 11.61 -5.82 7.99
C GLY A 115 10.49 -5.04 8.69
N ILE A 116 9.93 -4.02 8.04
CA ILE A 116 8.80 -3.25 8.56
C ILE A 116 7.50 -3.97 8.22
N ASN A 117 6.83 -4.51 9.24
CA ASN A 117 5.51 -5.13 9.11
C ASN A 117 4.43 -4.04 9.13
N THR A 118 3.62 -3.98 8.08
CA THR A 118 2.41 -3.14 8.04
C THR A 118 1.19 -4.05 8.05
N THR A 119 0.39 -3.99 9.11
CA THR A 119 -0.88 -4.73 9.21
C THR A 119 -2.04 -3.87 8.73
N ILE A 120 -2.82 -4.39 7.79
CA ILE A 120 -4.05 -3.80 7.27
C ILE A 120 -5.21 -4.66 7.81
N THR A 121 -6.09 -4.06 8.59
CA THR A 121 -7.31 -4.72 9.06
C THR A 121 -8.51 -4.17 8.29
N ILE A 122 -9.19 -5.06 7.57
CA ILE A 122 -10.47 -4.77 6.93
C ILE A 122 -11.54 -5.02 7.98
N SER A 123 -12.00 -3.95 8.66
CA SER A 123 -13.11 -4.04 9.59
C SER A 123 -14.39 -4.31 8.79
N GLN A 124 -14.91 -5.53 8.88
CA GLN A 124 -16.29 -5.78 8.45
C GLN A 124 -17.21 -5.15 9.49
N ASN A 125 -18.20 -4.40 9.02
CA ASN A 125 -19.20 -3.73 9.84
C ASN A 125 -20.37 -4.67 10.14
#